data_AF-A0A973GMQ8-F1
#
_entry.id   AF-A0A973GMQ8-F1
#
_cell.length_a   1.000
_cell.length_b   1.000
_cell.length_c   1.000
_cell.angle_alpha   90.00
_cell.angle_beta   90.00
_cell.angle_gamma   90.00
#
_symmetry.space_group_name_H-M   'P 1'
#
loop_
_entity.id
_entity.type
_entity.pdbx_description
1 polymer ?
#
loop_
_entity_poly.entity_id
_entity_poly.type
_entity_poly.pdbx_seq_one_letter_code
_entity_poly.pdbx_strand_id
1 'polypeptide(L)'
;MKKIRLGTNSGFTIVELLVVIVVIGILAAITIVSYSSISQRATEASLKSDLSNATKQIELFKVADDSEDYPGLIDDCPSPASGNLCLLSSNGSTYDYEVNNSSNPKAYTLIITDSLGNTSYYSNSGSAPIAGLPSISCETGYIVVPGSATYGTNDFCVMKYEAKIQGNDNGNQAYNSAFVPESRATGTPWVNISQTNAIAEAATACTGCHLITEAEWMTIAQNVLSVASNWSGGTVGNGYIYSGHNDSDPANALAISNTEDGYSGTNNISPSNQRRTLVLTNGEVIWDLAGNDLEWTAGTVTAGQPGVTGGGLAWREWTAITNPGTVLPNPSPSSTSLPGSNTWTSAKGIGTIFSNADETGMRAFYRGGAWHSTSYAGVLELSLNGSPSETASSIGFRVSR
;
A
#
# COMPACT_ATOMS: atom_id res chain seq x y z
N MET A 1 7.58 68.98 -62.04
CA MET A 1 7.75 68.70 -60.59
C MET A 1 6.73 67.64 -60.17
N LYS A 2 7.19 66.47 -59.74
CA LYS A 2 6.36 65.30 -59.39
C LYS A 2 6.10 65.32 -57.88
N LYS A 3 4.85 65.53 -57.44
CA LYS A 3 4.47 65.49 -56.02
C LYS A 3 4.58 64.06 -55.49
N ILE A 4 5.46 63.82 -54.52
CA ILE A 4 5.52 62.54 -53.78
C ILE A 4 4.43 62.61 -52.70
N ARG A 5 3.44 61.70 -52.77
CA ARG A 5 2.47 61.48 -51.69
C ARG A 5 3.07 60.45 -50.73
N LEU A 6 3.36 60.84 -49.49
CA LEU A 6 3.63 59.88 -48.41
C LEU A 6 2.32 59.22 -47.98
N GLY A 7 2.24 57.89 -48.08
CA GLY A 7 1.15 57.11 -47.51
C GLY A 7 1.25 57.11 -45.98
N THR A 8 0.16 57.44 -45.30
CA THR A 8 0.04 57.35 -43.84
C THR A 8 -0.07 55.88 -43.45
N ASN A 9 0.96 55.31 -42.83
CA ASN A 9 0.84 54.04 -42.13
C ASN A 9 0.01 54.27 -40.87
N SER A 10 -1.25 53.83 -40.88
CA SER A 10 -2.11 53.81 -39.69
C SER A 10 -1.50 52.87 -38.65
N GLY A 11 -1.09 53.40 -37.50
CA GLY A 11 -0.66 52.59 -36.35
C GLY A 11 -1.86 51.90 -35.69
N PHE A 12 -1.62 50.72 -35.12
CA PHE A 12 -2.62 49.97 -34.36
C PHE A 12 -3.11 50.78 -33.15
N THR A 13 -4.42 50.77 -32.89
CA THR A 13 -5.00 51.37 -31.68
C THR A 13 -4.72 50.49 -30.46
N ILE A 14 -4.66 51.11 -29.28
CA ILE A 14 -4.48 50.39 -28.01
C ILE A 14 -5.61 49.37 -27.79
N VAL A 15 -6.83 49.69 -28.22
CA VAL A 15 -8.00 48.81 -28.08
C VAL A 15 -7.86 47.55 -28.94
N GLU A 16 -7.38 47.68 -30.18
CA GLU A 16 -7.13 46.53 -31.06
C GLU A 16 -6.06 45.61 -30.47
N LEU A 17 -4.97 46.18 -29.94
CA LEU A 17 -3.93 45.40 -29.28
C LEU A 17 -4.46 44.69 -28.02
N LEU A 18 -5.31 45.36 -27.24
CA LEU A 18 -5.92 44.80 -26.03
C LEU A 18 -6.83 43.61 -26.34
N VAL A 19 -7.66 43.70 -27.37
CA VAL A 19 -8.51 42.58 -27.77
C VAL A 19 -7.67 41.38 -28.22
N VAL A 20 -6.57 41.62 -28.95
CA VAL A 20 -5.67 40.54 -29.40
C VAL A 20 -5.04 39.80 -28.23
N ILE A 21 -4.52 40.49 -27.20
CA ILE A 21 -3.92 39.83 -26.04
C ILE A 21 -4.95 39.05 -25.21
N VAL A 22 -6.18 39.55 -25.10
CA VAL A 22 -7.27 38.85 -24.40
C VAL A 22 -7.65 37.57 -25.15
N VAL A 23 -7.79 37.65 -26.48
CA VAL A 23 -8.09 36.48 -27.31
C VAL A 23 -6.95 35.45 -27.23
N ILE A 24 -5.68 35.86 -27.29
CA ILE A 24 -4.53 34.97 -27.11
C ILE A 24 -4.56 34.33 -25.71
N GLY A 25 -4.90 35.09 -24.67
CA GLY A 25 -5.02 34.56 -23.30
C GLY A 25 -6.08 33.48 -23.15
N ILE A 26 -7.27 33.69 -23.73
CA ILE A 26 -8.35 32.69 -23.74
C ILE A 26 -7.94 31.45 -24.53
N LEU A 27 -7.35 31.63 -25.72
CA LEU A 27 -6.89 30.52 -26.55
C LEU A 27 -5.79 29.71 -25.85
N ALA A 28 -4.81 30.37 -25.21
CA ALA A 28 -3.75 29.73 -24.46
C ALA A 28 -4.29 28.87 -23.31
N ALA A 29 -5.23 29.40 -22.52
CA ALA A 29 -5.83 28.67 -21.42
C ALA A 29 -6.54 27.38 -21.87
N ILE A 30 -7.31 27.43 -22.96
CA ILE A 30 -7.98 26.25 -23.54
C ILE A 30 -6.94 25.25 -24.08
N THR A 31 -5.87 25.73 -24.72
CA THR A 31 -4.83 24.84 -25.27
C THR A 31 -4.07 24.09 -24.19
N ILE A 32 -3.78 24.68 -23.02
CA ILE A 32 -3.04 24.00 -21.95
C ILE A 32 -3.82 22.80 -21.40
N VAL A 33 -5.10 22.99 -21.09
CA VAL A 33 -5.96 21.92 -20.53
C VAL A 33 -6.19 20.79 -21.54
N SER A 34 -6.41 21.15 -22.81
CA SER A 34 -6.61 20.14 -23.87
C SER A 34 -5.31 19.40 -24.22
N TYR A 35 -4.17 20.07 -24.21
CA TYR A 35 -2.87 19.48 -24.52
C TYR A 35 -2.50 18.37 -23.53
N SER A 36 -2.67 18.59 -22.23
CA SER A 36 -2.39 17.57 -21.20
C SER A 36 -3.19 16.28 -21.43
N SER A 37 -4.49 16.41 -21.72
CA SER A 37 -5.37 15.26 -21.96
C SER A 37 -5.07 14.52 -23.28
N ILE A 38 -4.70 15.25 -24.34
CA ILE A 38 -4.31 14.66 -25.62
C ILE A 38 -2.98 13.91 -25.49
N SER A 39 -2.00 14.52 -24.82
CA SER A 39 -0.69 13.91 -24.60
C SER A 39 -0.80 12.63 -23.77
N GLN A 40 -1.63 12.61 -22.73
CA GLN A 40 -1.87 11.39 -21.95
C GLN A 40 -2.46 10.25 -22.79
N ARG A 41 -3.50 10.53 -23.59
CA ARG A 41 -4.08 9.53 -24.50
C ARG A 41 -3.08 9.03 -25.54
N ALA A 42 -2.18 9.90 -26.01
CA ALA A 42 -1.11 9.51 -26.93
C ALA A 42 -0.11 8.56 -26.26
N THR A 43 0.30 8.85 -25.02
CA THR A 43 1.15 7.96 -24.22
C THR A 43 0.49 6.59 -24.02
N GLU A 44 -0.77 6.55 -23.59
CA GLU A 44 -1.49 5.28 -23.42
C GLU A 44 -1.58 4.46 -24.70
N ALA A 45 -1.83 5.10 -25.84
CA ALA A 45 -1.89 4.43 -27.14
C ALA A 45 -0.51 3.89 -27.56
N SER A 46 0.57 4.63 -27.30
CA SER A 46 1.95 4.19 -27.54
C SER A 46 2.27 2.96 -26.69
N LEU A 47 2.06 3.04 -25.38
CA LEU A 47 2.37 1.95 -24.44
C LEU A 47 1.64 0.66 -24.82
N LYS A 48 0.35 0.72 -25.15
CA LYS A 48 -0.42 -0.44 -25.61
C LYS A 48 0.11 -1.04 -26.91
N SER A 49 0.48 -0.19 -27.87
CA SER A 49 1.04 -0.61 -29.15
C SER A 49 2.38 -1.31 -28.96
N ASP A 50 3.27 -0.69 -28.17
CA ASP A 50 4.62 -1.19 -27.90
C ASP A 50 4.56 -2.52 -27.17
N LEU A 51 3.75 -2.59 -26.11
CA LEU A 51 3.51 -3.83 -25.36
C LEU A 51 2.94 -4.94 -26.26
N SER A 52 1.97 -4.64 -27.14
CA SER A 52 1.42 -5.65 -28.05
C SER A 52 2.47 -6.15 -29.06
N ASN A 53 3.34 -5.28 -29.55
CA ASN A 53 4.40 -5.65 -30.47
C ASN A 53 5.48 -6.49 -29.77
N ALA A 54 5.87 -6.10 -28.55
CA ALA A 54 6.83 -6.85 -27.74
C ALA A 54 6.31 -8.25 -27.37
N THR A 55 5.06 -8.34 -26.90
CA THR A 55 4.37 -9.61 -26.59
C THR A 55 4.42 -10.56 -27.80
N LYS A 56 4.14 -10.08 -29.02
CA LYS A 56 4.23 -10.91 -30.24
C LYS A 56 5.63 -11.42 -30.50
N GLN A 57 6.66 -10.62 -30.26
CA GLN A 57 8.05 -11.04 -30.46
C GLN A 57 8.46 -12.11 -29.45
N ILE A 58 8.01 -11.99 -28.19
CA ILE A 58 8.21 -13.02 -27.15
C ILE A 58 7.54 -14.34 -27.54
N GLU A 59 6.30 -14.30 -28.03
CA GLU A 59 5.61 -15.53 -28.49
C GLU A 59 6.29 -16.15 -29.72
N LEU A 60 6.77 -15.33 -30.66
CA LEU A 60 7.52 -15.82 -31.82
C LEU A 60 8.85 -16.47 -31.41
N PHE A 61 9.52 -15.94 -30.39
CA PHE A 61 10.74 -16.54 -29.85
C PHE A 61 10.47 -17.95 -29.32
N LYS A 62 9.42 -18.11 -28.50
CA LYS A 62 9.04 -19.42 -27.95
C LYS A 62 8.76 -20.45 -29.03
N VAL A 63 8.10 -20.05 -30.12
CA VAL A 63 7.79 -20.96 -31.25
C VAL A 63 9.05 -21.34 -32.03
N ALA A 64 10.07 -20.48 -32.06
CA ALA A 64 11.32 -20.73 -32.75
C ALA A 64 12.33 -21.55 -31.91
N ASP A 65 12.11 -21.65 -30.60
CA ASP A 65 12.96 -22.40 -29.68
C ASP A 65 12.52 -23.87 -29.57
N ASP A 66 13.47 -24.80 -29.72
CA ASP A 66 13.20 -26.24 -29.69
C ASP A 66 12.67 -26.72 -28.32
N SER A 67 12.97 -26.00 -27.24
CA SER A 67 12.50 -26.32 -25.89
C SER A 67 11.15 -25.68 -25.59
N GLU A 68 10.60 -24.89 -26.52
CA GLU A 68 9.44 -24.02 -26.33
C GLU A 68 9.57 -23.11 -25.11
N ASP A 69 10.78 -22.62 -24.82
CA ASP A 69 11.04 -21.68 -23.74
C ASP A 69 10.78 -20.24 -24.18
N TYR A 70 10.21 -19.44 -23.29
CA TYR A 70 10.25 -17.99 -23.44
C TYR A 70 11.68 -17.46 -23.23
N PRO A 71 12.04 -16.29 -23.77
CA PRO A 71 13.34 -15.68 -23.54
C PRO A 71 13.66 -15.62 -22.05
N GLY A 72 14.89 -15.98 -21.67
CA GLY A 72 15.33 -15.92 -20.27
C GLY A 72 15.46 -14.49 -19.76
N LEU A 73 15.86 -13.57 -20.64
CA LEU A 73 15.91 -12.13 -20.39
C LEU A 73 15.47 -11.36 -21.64
N ILE A 74 15.00 -10.15 -21.41
CA ILE A 74 14.86 -9.12 -22.45
C ILE A 74 15.84 -7.98 -22.17
N ASP A 75 16.38 -7.37 -23.22
CA ASP A 75 17.30 -6.24 -23.09
C ASP A 75 17.14 -5.25 -24.25
N ASP A 76 17.57 -4.01 -24.07
CA ASP A 76 17.61 -2.99 -25.13
C ASP A 76 18.94 -3.09 -25.89
N CYS A 77 19.00 -4.06 -26.80
CA CYS A 77 20.23 -4.44 -27.50
C CYS A 77 20.09 -4.54 -29.02
N PRO A 78 21.20 -4.37 -29.78
CA PRO A 78 21.22 -4.67 -31.21
C PRO A 78 21.40 -6.17 -31.51
N SER A 79 21.90 -6.97 -30.56
CA SER A 79 22.06 -8.43 -30.72
C SER A 79 21.96 -9.11 -29.34
N PRO A 80 21.05 -10.08 -29.14
CA PRO A 80 20.89 -10.72 -27.85
C PRO A 80 21.93 -11.82 -27.62
N ALA A 81 22.22 -12.12 -26.35
CA ALA A 81 22.89 -13.36 -26.00
C ALA A 81 21.98 -14.56 -26.28
N SER A 82 22.56 -15.75 -26.49
CA SER A 82 21.79 -16.97 -26.73
C SER A 82 20.77 -17.20 -25.61
N GLY A 83 19.49 -17.41 -25.97
CA GLY A 83 18.38 -17.59 -25.02
C GLY A 83 17.68 -16.29 -24.58
N ASN A 84 18.13 -15.11 -25.05
CA ASN A 84 17.53 -13.82 -24.72
C ASN A 84 16.92 -13.15 -25.96
N LEU A 85 16.10 -12.11 -25.75
CA LEU A 85 15.45 -11.33 -26.80
C LEU A 85 15.76 -9.84 -26.66
N CYS A 86 16.12 -9.17 -27.75
CA CYS A 86 16.22 -7.72 -27.72
C CYS A 86 14.85 -7.07 -27.98
N LEU A 87 14.42 -6.17 -27.11
CA LEU A 87 13.18 -5.40 -27.23
C LEU A 87 13.47 -3.92 -27.04
N LEU A 88 13.40 -3.15 -28.13
CA LEU A 88 13.48 -1.70 -28.07
C LEU A 88 12.19 -1.13 -27.49
N SER A 89 12.33 -0.32 -26.44
CA SER A 89 11.24 0.48 -25.89
C SER A 89 11.13 1.82 -26.63
N SER A 90 9.93 2.40 -26.69
CA SER A 90 9.77 3.76 -27.19
C SER A 90 10.43 4.76 -26.25
N ASN A 91 10.94 5.87 -26.80
CA ASN A 91 11.55 6.95 -26.01
C ASN A 91 10.63 7.39 -24.86
N GLY A 92 11.10 7.24 -23.63
CA GLY A 92 10.33 7.59 -22.44
C GLY A 92 9.42 6.47 -21.91
N SER A 93 9.72 5.21 -22.24
CA SER A 93 9.10 4.03 -21.62
C SER A 93 10.17 3.00 -21.24
N THR A 94 9.86 2.11 -20.31
CA THR A 94 10.75 1.03 -19.88
C THR A 94 10.00 -0.29 -19.81
N TYR A 95 10.64 -1.40 -20.18
CA TYR A 95 10.11 -2.73 -19.97
C TYR A 95 10.60 -3.34 -18.65
N ASP A 96 9.73 -4.09 -18.00
CA ASP A 96 10.08 -5.03 -16.94
C ASP A 96 9.50 -6.40 -17.30
N TYR A 97 10.25 -7.48 -17.06
CA TYR A 97 9.94 -8.80 -17.59
C TYR A 97 10.29 -9.90 -16.61
N GLU A 98 9.28 -10.71 -16.32
CA GLU A 98 9.41 -11.89 -15.48
C GLU A 98 9.00 -13.13 -16.28
N VAL A 99 9.77 -14.21 -16.18
CA VAL A 99 9.52 -15.46 -16.90
C VAL A 99 9.60 -16.65 -15.97
N ASN A 100 8.66 -17.59 -16.16
CA ASN A 100 8.67 -18.89 -15.53
C ASN A 100 8.55 -20.00 -16.59
N ASN A 101 9.70 -20.44 -17.09
CA ASN A 101 9.80 -21.58 -18.01
C ASN A 101 9.65 -22.94 -17.31
N SER A 102 9.54 -22.95 -15.97
CA SER A 102 9.32 -24.18 -15.19
C SER A 102 7.84 -24.46 -14.91
N SER A 103 6.93 -23.51 -15.15
CA SER A 103 5.49 -23.71 -14.98
C SER A 103 4.86 -24.48 -16.14
N ASN A 104 3.71 -25.11 -15.92
CA ASN A 104 2.92 -25.75 -16.97
C ASN A 104 1.46 -25.24 -16.93
N PRO A 105 1.04 -24.38 -17.89
CA PRO A 105 1.82 -23.89 -19.01
C PRO A 105 2.95 -22.95 -18.56
N LYS A 106 4.02 -22.87 -19.36
CA LYS A 106 5.08 -21.86 -19.17
C LYS A 106 4.46 -20.48 -19.28
N ALA A 107 4.90 -19.54 -18.46
CA ALA A 107 4.31 -18.22 -18.36
C ALA A 107 5.38 -17.13 -18.36
N TYR A 108 4.99 -15.94 -18.78
CA TYR A 108 5.74 -14.71 -18.56
C TYR A 108 4.78 -13.56 -18.28
N THR A 109 5.33 -12.49 -17.73
CA THR A 109 4.68 -11.21 -17.52
C THR A 109 5.60 -10.13 -18.08
N LEU A 110 5.09 -9.30 -18.99
CA LEU A 110 5.79 -8.15 -19.54
C LEU A 110 5.04 -6.89 -19.12
N ILE A 111 5.74 -5.95 -18.50
CA ILE A 111 5.24 -4.66 -18.04
C ILE A 111 5.89 -3.57 -18.89
N ILE A 112 5.12 -2.56 -19.29
CA ILE A 112 5.64 -1.33 -19.87
C ILE A 112 5.17 -0.14 -19.02
N THR A 113 6.10 0.74 -18.67
CA THR A 113 5.85 1.89 -17.79
C THR A 113 6.35 3.16 -18.46
N ASP A 114 5.60 4.26 -18.36
CA ASP A 114 6.10 5.57 -18.81
C ASP A 114 7.27 6.06 -17.93
N SER A 115 8.11 6.95 -18.46
CA SER A 115 9.31 7.45 -17.78
C SER A 115 9.03 8.25 -16.49
N LEU A 116 7.78 8.58 -16.22
CA LEU A 116 7.35 9.28 -15.02
C LEU A 116 6.71 8.33 -13.99
N GLY A 117 6.52 7.05 -14.32
CA GLY A 117 5.85 6.06 -13.49
C GLY A 117 4.34 6.25 -13.34
N ASN A 118 3.72 7.13 -14.14
CA ASN A 118 2.30 7.51 -13.96
C ASN A 118 1.34 6.53 -14.64
N THR A 119 1.76 5.94 -15.76
CA THR A 119 0.94 5.04 -16.58
C THR A 119 1.70 3.75 -16.82
N SER A 120 1.06 2.62 -16.52
CA SER A 120 1.62 1.29 -16.75
C SER A 120 0.60 0.39 -17.45
N TYR A 121 1.11 -0.54 -18.25
CA TYR A 121 0.34 -1.64 -18.82
C TYR A 121 1.14 -2.93 -18.69
N TYR A 122 0.46 -4.07 -18.58
CA TYR A 122 1.11 -5.37 -18.59
C TYR A 122 0.39 -6.38 -19.48
N SER A 123 1.11 -7.39 -19.93
CA SER A 123 0.57 -8.56 -20.63
C SER A 123 1.17 -9.83 -20.01
N ASN A 124 0.33 -10.81 -19.76
CA ASN A 124 0.75 -12.17 -19.46
C ASN A 124 0.81 -12.98 -20.77
N SER A 125 1.45 -14.15 -20.73
CA SER A 125 1.44 -15.10 -21.85
C SER A 125 0.03 -15.33 -22.40
N GLY A 126 -0.20 -14.90 -23.65
CA GLY A 126 -1.48 -15.00 -24.34
C GLY A 126 -2.55 -13.95 -24.01
N SER A 127 -2.27 -12.92 -23.18
CA SER A 127 -3.24 -11.86 -22.87
C SER A 127 -3.06 -10.62 -23.76
N ALA A 128 -4.16 -9.87 -23.94
CA ALA A 128 -4.07 -8.50 -24.45
C ALA A 128 -3.47 -7.56 -23.38
N PRO A 129 -2.97 -6.37 -23.76
CA PRO A 129 -2.53 -5.34 -22.81
C PRO A 129 -3.61 -4.98 -21.78
N ILE A 130 -3.29 -5.13 -20.50
CA ILE A 130 -4.12 -4.79 -19.35
C ILE A 130 -3.56 -3.52 -18.72
N ALA A 131 -4.43 -2.58 -18.35
CA ALA A 131 -4.01 -1.35 -17.68
C ALA A 131 -3.54 -1.63 -16.24
N GLY A 132 -2.42 -1.03 -15.84
CA GLY A 132 -1.83 -1.16 -14.51
C GLY A 132 -0.61 -2.06 -14.47
N LEU A 133 -0.30 -2.57 -13.28
CA LEU A 133 0.72 -3.59 -13.02
C LEU A 133 0.02 -4.95 -12.81
N PRO A 134 0.71 -6.08 -13.06
CA PRO A 134 0.16 -7.40 -12.83
C PRO A 134 -0.24 -7.54 -11.36
N SER A 135 -1.54 -7.78 -11.13
CA SER A 135 -2.03 -8.11 -9.79
C SER A 135 -1.47 -9.47 -9.40
N ILE A 136 -0.68 -9.51 -8.33
CA ILE A 136 -0.28 -10.78 -7.72
C ILE A 136 -1.53 -11.58 -7.34
N SER A 137 -1.49 -12.91 -7.50
CA SER A 137 -2.57 -13.77 -7.04
C SER A 137 -2.32 -14.17 -5.60
N CYS A 138 -3.23 -13.81 -4.70
CA CYS A 138 -3.15 -14.20 -3.30
C CYS A 138 -3.89 -15.52 -3.03
N GLU A 139 -3.37 -16.28 -2.08
CA GLU A 139 -3.97 -17.53 -1.63
C GLU A 139 -5.29 -17.26 -0.88
N THR A 140 -6.08 -18.32 -0.66
CA THR A 140 -7.35 -18.18 0.08
C THR A 140 -7.09 -17.59 1.46
N GLY A 141 -7.84 -16.54 1.82
CA GLY A 141 -7.68 -15.83 3.09
C GLY A 141 -6.73 -14.63 3.01
N TYR A 142 -6.01 -14.44 1.91
CA TYR A 142 -5.16 -13.27 1.68
C TYR A 142 -5.82 -12.28 0.70
N ILE A 143 -5.41 -11.02 0.77
CA ILE A 143 -5.81 -9.93 -0.13
C ILE A 143 -4.56 -9.29 -0.74
N VAL A 144 -4.72 -8.71 -1.92
CA VAL A 144 -3.67 -7.94 -2.58
C VAL A 144 -3.60 -6.55 -1.96
N VAL A 145 -2.41 -6.15 -1.52
CA VAL A 145 -2.12 -4.78 -1.10
C VAL A 145 -1.33 -4.10 -2.22
N PRO A 146 -1.82 -2.99 -2.81
CA PRO A 146 -1.03 -2.20 -3.73
C PRO A 146 0.22 -1.66 -3.03
N GLY A 147 1.38 -1.83 -3.66
CA GLY A 147 2.67 -1.41 -3.13
C GLY A 147 2.79 0.10 -2.94
N SER A 148 3.85 0.51 -2.26
CA SER A 148 4.17 1.92 -2.03
C SER A 148 5.63 2.22 -2.29
N ALA A 149 5.86 3.16 -3.22
CA ALA A 149 7.17 3.78 -3.43
C ALA A 149 7.66 4.55 -2.20
N THR A 150 6.77 5.01 -1.31
CA THR A 150 7.13 5.73 -0.07
C THR A 150 7.87 4.80 0.90
N TYR A 151 7.48 3.52 0.92
CA TYR A 151 8.04 2.51 1.82
C TYR A 151 8.84 1.42 1.11
N GLY A 152 9.08 1.57 -0.20
CA GLY A 152 9.88 0.65 -1.00
C GLY A 152 9.27 -0.75 -1.12
N THR A 153 7.94 -0.83 -1.17
CA THR A 153 7.20 -2.11 -1.29
C THR A 153 6.60 -2.24 -2.69
N ASN A 154 6.67 -3.45 -3.25
CA ASN A 154 5.86 -3.85 -4.40
C ASN A 154 4.47 -4.27 -3.92
N ASP A 155 3.58 -4.64 -4.84
CA ASP A 155 2.34 -5.32 -4.47
C ASP A 155 2.68 -6.60 -3.69
N PHE A 156 1.96 -6.85 -2.58
CA PHE A 156 2.19 -8.01 -1.72
C PHE A 156 0.88 -8.59 -1.20
N CYS A 157 0.90 -9.86 -0.80
CA CYS A 157 -0.28 -10.52 -0.25
C CYS A 157 -0.25 -10.39 1.27
N VAL A 158 -1.39 -10.05 1.88
CA VAL A 158 -1.52 -10.04 3.34
C VAL A 158 -2.78 -10.78 3.76
N MET A 159 -2.74 -11.44 4.91
CA MET A 159 -3.93 -12.05 5.48
C MET A 159 -5.05 -10.99 5.64
N LYS A 160 -6.25 -11.30 5.12
CA LYS A 160 -7.44 -10.44 5.18
C LYS A 160 -7.88 -10.15 6.61
N TYR A 161 -7.77 -11.14 7.48
CA TYR A 161 -8.14 -11.10 8.89
C TYR A 161 -6.89 -11.37 9.75
N GLU A 162 -6.91 -10.99 11.03
CA GLU A 162 -5.86 -11.42 11.97
C GLU A 162 -5.73 -12.95 11.97
N ALA A 163 -4.51 -13.47 12.19
CA ALA A 163 -4.24 -14.90 12.11
C ALA A 163 -5.10 -15.70 13.10
N LYS A 164 -5.66 -16.83 12.64
CA LYS A 164 -6.29 -17.85 13.49
C LYS A 164 -5.43 -19.10 13.54
N ILE A 165 -5.66 -19.94 14.55
CA ILE A 165 -5.10 -21.28 14.61
C ILE A 165 -5.88 -22.18 13.64
N GLN A 166 -5.18 -22.84 12.72
CA GLN A 166 -5.80 -23.75 11.77
C GLN A 166 -6.61 -24.85 12.47
N GLY A 167 -7.88 -24.96 12.09
CA GLY A 167 -8.79 -25.96 12.65
C GLY A 167 -9.21 -25.73 14.11
N ASN A 168 -8.94 -24.56 14.68
CA ASN A 168 -9.38 -24.20 16.03
C ASN A 168 -9.99 -22.79 16.06
N ASP A 169 -11.23 -22.69 16.54
CA ASP A 169 -11.97 -21.42 16.63
C ASP A 169 -11.64 -20.58 17.86
N ASN A 170 -10.94 -21.14 18.85
CA ASN A 170 -10.48 -20.41 20.02
C ASN A 170 -8.98 -20.11 19.87
N GLY A 171 -8.62 -18.91 19.44
CA GLY A 171 -7.23 -18.50 19.28
C GLY A 171 -6.49 -18.17 20.59
N ASN A 172 -7.19 -18.14 21.73
CA ASN A 172 -6.56 -18.02 23.04
C ASN A 172 -6.15 -19.41 23.57
N GLN A 173 -5.12 -19.99 22.97
CA GLN A 173 -4.53 -21.27 23.38
C GLN A 173 -3.13 -21.08 23.94
N ALA A 174 -2.69 -22.02 24.77
CA ALA A 174 -1.27 -22.16 25.06
C ALA A 174 -0.51 -22.46 23.76
N TYR A 175 0.56 -21.72 23.52
CA TYR A 175 1.37 -21.88 22.31
C TYR A 175 1.85 -23.34 22.11
N ASN A 176 1.75 -23.80 20.87
CA ASN A 176 2.24 -25.09 20.40
C ASN A 176 2.81 -24.91 19.00
N SER A 177 4.06 -25.32 18.78
CA SER A 177 4.75 -25.20 17.48
C SER A 177 4.22 -26.13 16.39
N ALA A 178 3.17 -26.91 16.67
CA ALA A 178 2.42 -27.67 15.68
C ALA A 178 1.21 -26.91 15.14
N PHE A 179 0.87 -25.76 15.72
CA PHE A 179 -0.17 -24.89 15.18
C PHE A 179 0.32 -24.24 13.89
N VAL A 180 -0.62 -24.00 12.97
CA VAL A 180 -0.35 -23.33 11.70
C VAL A 180 -1.29 -22.14 11.61
N PRO A 181 -0.80 -20.93 11.27
CA PRO A 181 -1.67 -19.77 11.13
C PRO A 181 -2.47 -19.85 9.84
N GLU A 182 -3.75 -19.48 9.91
CA GLU A 182 -4.60 -19.31 8.74
C GLU A 182 -5.42 -18.01 8.82
N SER A 183 -5.82 -17.46 7.69
CA SER A 183 -6.70 -16.29 7.63
C SER A 183 -8.09 -16.71 7.21
N ARG A 184 -9.04 -16.53 8.12
CA ARG A 184 -10.47 -16.77 7.90
C ARG A 184 -11.32 -15.83 8.77
N ALA A 185 -12.60 -15.72 8.46
CA ALA A 185 -13.51 -14.85 9.21
C ALA A 185 -13.85 -15.42 10.60
N THR A 186 -14.20 -16.71 10.65
CA THR A 186 -14.63 -17.37 11.88
C THR A 186 -13.46 -17.65 12.82
N GLY A 187 -13.77 -17.78 14.11
CA GLY A 187 -12.78 -17.99 15.17
C GLY A 187 -12.18 -16.68 15.70
N THR A 188 -11.73 -16.71 16.95
CA THR A 188 -11.01 -15.57 17.55
C THR A 188 -9.54 -15.57 17.12
N PRO A 189 -8.88 -14.40 17.10
CA PRO A 189 -7.47 -14.29 16.71
C PRO A 189 -6.55 -15.12 17.60
N TRP A 190 -5.46 -15.61 17.00
CA TRP A 190 -4.40 -16.32 17.70
C TRP A 190 -3.56 -15.34 18.51
N VAL A 191 -3.75 -15.37 19.83
CA VAL A 191 -3.08 -14.52 20.81
C VAL A 191 -2.19 -15.34 21.75
N ASN A 192 -1.56 -14.71 22.75
CA ASN A 192 -0.59 -15.34 23.66
C ASN A 192 0.62 -15.95 22.91
N ILE A 193 1.07 -15.24 21.88
CA ILE A 193 2.22 -15.60 21.07
C ILE A 193 3.29 -14.51 21.17
N SER A 194 4.56 -14.93 21.26
CA SER A 194 5.69 -13.98 21.25
C SER A 194 6.04 -13.59 19.84
N GLN A 195 6.71 -12.44 19.66
CA GLN A 195 7.17 -12.03 18.33
C GLN A 195 8.05 -13.11 17.67
N THR A 196 8.96 -13.71 18.44
CA THR A 196 9.84 -14.78 17.93
C THR A 196 9.08 -15.98 17.42
N ASN A 197 7.99 -16.36 18.09
CA ASN A 197 7.14 -17.45 17.66
C ASN A 197 6.27 -17.02 16.49
N ALA A 198 5.69 -15.82 16.51
CA ALA A 198 4.92 -15.30 15.38
C ALA A 198 5.73 -15.26 14.08
N ILE A 199 7.02 -14.89 14.14
CA ILE A 199 7.94 -14.97 12.99
C ILE A 199 8.08 -16.41 12.49
N ALA A 200 8.33 -17.36 13.40
CA ALA A 200 8.51 -18.76 13.05
C ALA A 200 7.23 -19.36 12.43
N GLU A 201 6.08 -19.12 13.05
CA GLU A 201 4.80 -19.66 12.61
C GLU A 201 4.32 -19.02 11.30
N ALA A 202 4.53 -17.72 11.11
CA ALA A 202 4.22 -17.04 9.86
C ALA A 202 4.95 -17.66 8.66
N ALA A 203 6.21 -18.08 8.84
CA ALA A 203 6.99 -18.76 7.79
C ALA A 203 6.44 -20.16 7.43
N THR A 204 5.61 -20.76 8.28
CA THR A 204 4.95 -22.05 8.00
C THR A 204 3.62 -21.91 7.25
N ALA A 205 3.06 -20.70 7.20
CA ALA A 205 1.73 -20.45 6.61
C ALA A 205 1.69 -20.77 5.11
N CYS A 206 2.75 -20.41 4.38
CA CYS A 206 2.91 -20.64 2.96
C CYS A 206 4.38 -20.50 2.54
N THR A 207 4.73 -20.87 1.32
CA THR A 207 6.07 -20.61 0.78
C THR A 207 6.28 -19.12 0.54
N GLY A 208 7.30 -18.53 1.17
CA GLY A 208 7.60 -17.09 1.09
C GLY A 208 6.83 -16.23 2.09
N CYS A 209 5.90 -16.83 2.86
CA CYS A 209 5.20 -16.12 3.91
C CYS A 209 6.16 -15.68 5.03
N HIS A 210 5.86 -14.54 5.65
CA HIS A 210 6.60 -13.99 6.76
C HIS A 210 5.69 -13.14 7.64
N LEU A 211 6.12 -12.88 8.87
CA LEU A 211 5.42 -11.93 9.74
C LEU A 211 5.48 -10.55 9.08
N ILE A 212 4.34 -9.86 9.04
CA ILE A 212 4.24 -8.55 8.38
C ILE A 212 5.39 -7.62 8.79
N THR A 213 6.04 -7.02 7.79
CA THR A 213 7.12 -6.07 8.03
C THR A 213 6.58 -4.68 8.36
N GLU A 214 7.43 -3.84 8.93
CA GLU A 214 7.08 -2.44 9.20
C GLU A 214 6.82 -1.64 7.91
N ALA A 215 7.53 -1.97 6.82
CA ALA A 215 7.28 -1.37 5.51
C ALA A 215 5.91 -1.77 4.96
N GLU A 216 5.54 -3.04 5.03
CA GLU A 216 4.24 -3.53 4.60
C GLU A 216 3.10 -2.95 5.45
N TRP A 217 3.23 -2.91 6.78
CA TRP A 217 2.21 -2.29 7.64
C TRP A 217 2.01 -0.83 7.24
N MET A 218 3.10 -0.06 7.09
CA MET A 218 3.02 1.34 6.72
C MET A 218 2.44 1.54 5.31
N THR A 219 2.70 0.62 4.38
CA THR A 219 2.06 0.61 3.06
C THR A 219 0.55 0.41 3.17
N ILE A 220 0.08 -0.57 3.95
CA ILE A 220 -1.35 -0.76 4.20
C ILE A 220 -1.94 0.51 4.83
N ALA A 221 -1.30 1.04 5.87
CA ALA A 221 -1.78 2.21 6.58
C ALA A 221 -1.89 3.45 5.67
N GLN A 222 -0.86 3.76 4.87
CA GLN A 222 -0.91 4.85 3.89
C GLN A 222 -2.02 4.62 2.86
N ASN A 223 -2.18 3.38 2.38
CA ASN A 223 -3.20 3.04 1.41
C ASN A 223 -4.61 3.27 1.98
N VAL A 224 -4.96 2.68 3.13
CA VAL A 224 -6.29 2.84 3.74
C VAL A 224 -6.58 4.28 4.16
N LEU A 225 -5.57 5.05 4.59
CA LEU A 225 -5.70 6.47 4.93
C LEU A 225 -5.99 7.33 3.68
N SER A 226 -5.57 6.89 2.49
CA SER A 226 -5.81 7.58 1.22
C SER A 226 -7.22 7.37 0.64
N VAL A 227 -8.01 6.45 1.22
CA VAL A 227 -9.32 6.05 0.70
C VAL A 227 -10.44 6.80 1.41
N ALA A 228 -11.20 7.62 0.66
CA ALA A 228 -12.23 8.52 1.21
C ALA A 228 -13.36 7.80 1.97
N SER A 229 -13.76 6.59 1.58
CA SER A 229 -14.81 5.79 2.24
C SER A 229 -14.41 5.23 3.60
N ASN A 230 -13.12 5.32 3.96
CA ASN A 230 -12.64 5.01 5.30
C ASN A 230 -12.79 6.17 6.28
N TRP A 231 -13.15 7.36 5.81
CA TRP A 231 -13.32 8.54 6.63
C TRP A 231 -14.79 8.85 6.86
N SER A 232 -15.17 9.14 8.11
CA SER A 232 -16.56 9.49 8.45
C SER A 232 -17.05 10.78 7.79
N GLY A 233 -16.14 11.68 7.41
CA GLY A 233 -16.44 12.87 6.61
C GLY A 233 -16.53 12.64 5.10
N GLY A 234 -16.42 11.39 4.62
CA GLY A 234 -16.51 11.03 3.19
C GLY A 234 -15.38 11.57 2.31
N THR A 235 -14.34 12.14 2.93
CA THR A 235 -13.17 12.73 2.27
C THR A 235 -11.95 12.50 3.15
N VAL A 236 -10.79 12.32 2.52
CA VAL A 236 -9.53 12.04 3.23
C VAL A 236 -9.22 13.17 4.22
N GLY A 237 -8.93 12.79 5.46
CA GLY A 237 -8.59 13.72 6.54
C GLY A 237 -9.79 14.44 7.17
N ASN A 238 -11.04 14.20 6.74
CA ASN A 238 -12.23 14.80 7.33
C ASN A 238 -12.95 13.83 8.28
N GLY A 239 -13.34 14.32 9.46
CA GLY A 239 -13.84 13.47 10.54
C GLY A 239 -12.72 12.60 11.10
N TYR A 240 -13.05 11.32 11.32
CA TYR A 240 -12.16 10.27 11.79
C TYR A 240 -12.09 9.13 10.78
N ILE A 241 -10.94 8.46 10.69
CA ILE A 241 -10.86 7.14 10.07
C ILE A 241 -11.55 6.14 10.98
N TYR A 242 -12.31 5.22 10.40
CA TYR A 242 -12.90 4.15 11.18
C TYR A 242 -11.82 3.23 11.77
N SER A 243 -12.07 2.76 12.97
CA SER A 243 -11.25 1.78 13.69
C SER A 243 -12.16 0.62 14.11
N GLY A 244 -11.63 -0.57 14.33
CA GLY A 244 -12.39 -1.72 14.82
C GLY A 244 -12.78 -1.62 16.29
N HIS A 245 -12.93 -2.79 16.90
CA HIS A 245 -13.33 -2.94 18.29
C HIS A 245 -12.23 -2.46 19.24
N ASN A 246 -12.48 -1.44 20.04
CA ASN A 246 -11.47 -0.82 20.89
C ASN A 246 -12.03 -0.19 22.17
N ASP A 247 -13.28 -0.42 22.54
CA ASP A 247 -13.99 0.24 23.64
C ASP A 247 -14.18 -0.65 24.88
N SER A 248 -13.61 -1.86 24.88
CA SER A 248 -13.83 -2.90 25.90
C SER A 248 -15.28 -3.40 26.01
N ASP A 249 -16.12 -3.17 24.99
CA ASP A 249 -17.48 -3.71 24.94
C ASP A 249 -17.71 -4.56 23.66
N PRO A 250 -17.61 -5.90 23.75
CA PRO A 250 -17.30 -6.69 24.94
C PRO A 250 -15.80 -6.66 25.30
N ALA A 251 -15.44 -7.10 26.52
CA ALA A 251 -14.06 -7.04 27.01
C ALA A 251 -13.19 -8.24 26.54
N ASN A 252 -13.21 -8.52 25.23
CA ASN A 252 -12.46 -9.62 24.62
C ASN A 252 -12.31 -9.44 23.11
N ALA A 253 -11.30 -10.09 22.52
CA ALA A 253 -11.18 -10.22 21.08
C ALA A 253 -12.42 -10.87 20.44
N LEU A 254 -12.77 -10.42 19.24
CA LEU A 254 -14.00 -10.78 18.55
C LEU A 254 -13.73 -11.64 17.32
N ALA A 255 -14.50 -12.73 17.19
CA ALA A 255 -14.64 -13.43 15.92
C ALA A 255 -15.53 -12.63 14.95
N ILE A 256 -15.46 -12.95 13.65
CA ILE A 256 -16.33 -12.36 12.64
C ILE A 256 -17.42 -13.38 12.29
N SER A 257 -18.67 -13.04 12.62
CA SER A 257 -19.84 -13.89 12.38
C SER A 257 -20.61 -13.50 11.12
N ASN A 258 -20.42 -12.27 10.61
CA ASN A 258 -21.00 -11.80 9.37
C ASN A 258 -19.99 -10.94 8.59
N THR A 259 -19.52 -11.43 7.44
CA THR A 259 -18.55 -10.73 6.60
C THR A 259 -19.11 -9.55 5.82
N GLU A 260 -20.45 -9.44 5.75
CA GLU A 260 -21.14 -8.31 5.09
C GLU A 260 -21.37 -7.13 6.05
N ASP A 261 -21.17 -7.34 7.36
CA ASP A 261 -21.35 -6.32 8.39
C ASP A 261 -20.01 -5.91 8.99
N GLY A 262 -19.51 -4.74 8.59
CA GLY A 262 -18.26 -4.17 9.12
C GLY A 262 -18.28 -3.86 10.62
N TYR A 263 -19.41 -4.04 11.31
CA TYR A 263 -19.56 -3.91 12.76
C TYR A 263 -19.75 -5.28 13.46
N SER A 264 -19.58 -6.39 12.74
CA SER A 264 -19.80 -7.74 13.25
C SER A 264 -19.16 -7.95 14.63
N GLY A 265 -19.99 -8.22 15.64
CA GLY A 265 -19.58 -8.56 17.00
C GLY A 265 -19.33 -7.37 17.94
N THR A 266 -19.28 -6.13 17.44
CA THR A 266 -18.96 -4.95 18.27
C THR A 266 -20.14 -4.40 19.07
N ASN A 267 -21.36 -4.96 18.91
CA ASN A 267 -22.62 -4.38 19.42
C ASN A 267 -22.93 -2.96 18.92
N ASN A 268 -22.18 -2.45 17.95
CA ASN A 268 -22.38 -1.15 17.35
C ASN A 268 -23.03 -1.26 15.96
N ILE A 269 -23.67 -0.19 15.51
CA ILE A 269 -24.17 -0.04 14.15
C ILE A 269 -23.82 1.34 13.61
N SER A 270 -23.84 1.50 12.28
CA SER A 270 -23.62 2.81 11.66
C SER A 270 -24.65 3.85 12.13
N PRO A 271 -24.24 5.08 12.49
CA PRO A 271 -22.86 5.59 12.50
C PRO A 271 -22.15 5.29 13.83
N SER A 272 -21.06 4.52 13.77
CA SER A 272 -20.12 4.33 14.88
C SER A 272 -18.70 4.40 14.34
N ASN A 273 -17.76 4.89 15.15
CA ASN A 273 -16.34 4.88 14.81
C ASN A 273 -15.74 3.46 14.83
N GLN A 274 -16.44 2.49 15.43
CA GLN A 274 -16.03 1.11 15.58
C GLN A 274 -16.35 0.20 14.38
N ARG A 275 -15.97 0.63 13.17
CA ARG A 275 -16.07 -0.23 11.98
C ARG A 275 -14.77 -1.02 11.83
N ARG A 276 -14.86 -2.33 11.94
CA ARG A 276 -13.76 -3.30 11.83
C ARG A 276 -13.18 -3.42 10.42
N THR A 277 -13.80 -2.81 9.42
CA THR A 277 -13.37 -2.89 8.01
C THR A 277 -12.81 -1.57 7.48
N LEU A 278 -11.71 -1.70 6.75
CA LEU A 278 -11.11 -0.66 5.92
C LEU A 278 -10.97 -1.15 4.49
N VAL A 279 -11.16 -0.24 3.53
CA VAL A 279 -11.09 -0.51 2.10
C VAL A 279 -9.76 -0.01 1.54
N LEU A 280 -9.07 -0.82 0.74
CA LEU A 280 -7.86 -0.47 0.00
C LEU A 280 -8.22 0.20 -1.33
N THR A 281 -7.25 0.87 -1.97
CA THR A 281 -7.46 1.59 -3.25
C THR A 281 -7.88 0.68 -4.41
N ASN A 282 -7.56 -0.61 -4.34
CA ASN A 282 -8.00 -1.64 -5.30
C ASN A 282 -9.38 -2.24 -4.97
N GLY A 283 -10.06 -1.78 -3.93
CA GLY A 283 -11.37 -2.26 -3.50
C GLY A 283 -11.34 -3.48 -2.57
N GLU A 284 -10.17 -4.05 -2.28
CA GLU A 284 -10.03 -5.08 -1.27
C GLU A 284 -10.39 -4.55 0.12
N VAL A 285 -10.85 -5.44 0.99
CA VAL A 285 -11.25 -5.10 2.36
C VAL A 285 -10.34 -5.81 3.35
N ILE A 286 -9.71 -5.05 4.23
CA ILE A 286 -8.94 -5.56 5.38
C ILE A 286 -9.74 -5.40 6.67
N TRP A 287 -9.69 -6.43 7.51
CA TRP A 287 -10.36 -6.46 8.80
C TRP A 287 -9.38 -6.25 9.95
N ASP A 288 -9.83 -5.52 10.96
CA ASP A 288 -9.17 -5.40 12.27
C ASP A 288 -7.73 -4.88 12.20
N LEU A 289 -7.41 -4.04 11.21
CA LEU A 289 -6.10 -3.37 11.15
C LEU A 289 -5.89 -2.37 12.30
N ALA A 290 -6.98 -1.89 12.89
CA ALA A 290 -6.98 -1.01 14.04
C ALA A 290 -7.99 -1.53 15.06
N GLY A 291 -7.58 -1.85 16.28
CA GLY A 291 -8.43 -2.50 17.27
C GLY A 291 -8.56 -4.02 17.06
N ASN A 292 -9.40 -4.62 17.88
CA ASN A 292 -9.53 -6.06 18.13
C ASN A 292 -8.31 -6.60 18.89
N ASP A 293 -7.22 -6.99 18.24
CA ASP A 293 -5.98 -7.34 18.91
C ASP A 293 -4.80 -6.51 18.39
N LEU A 294 -3.81 -6.30 19.24
CA LEU A 294 -2.52 -5.79 18.81
C LEU A 294 -1.85 -6.80 17.91
N GLU A 295 -1.20 -6.34 16.84
CA GLU A 295 -0.50 -7.23 15.91
C GLU A 295 1.00 -7.04 16.03
N TRP A 296 1.73 -8.13 16.34
CA TRP A 296 3.17 -8.16 16.16
C TRP A 296 3.53 -7.88 14.70
N THR A 297 4.56 -7.07 14.50
CA THR A 297 5.26 -6.98 13.22
C THR A 297 6.67 -7.57 13.37
N ALA A 298 7.40 -7.74 12.27
CA ALA A 298 8.81 -8.12 12.30
C ALA A 298 9.75 -7.00 12.81
N GLY A 299 9.22 -5.83 13.16
CA GLY A 299 9.98 -4.66 13.60
C GLY A 299 10.64 -4.85 14.96
N THR A 300 11.90 -4.45 15.08
CA THR A 300 12.60 -4.30 16.36
C THR A 300 13.43 -3.02 16.38
N VAL A 301 13.67 -2.49 17.57
CA VAL A 301 14.49 -1.31 17.79
C VAL A 301 15.33 -1.50 19.04
N THR A 302 16.63 -1.25 18.95
CA THR A 302 17.53 -1.21 20.10
C THR A 302 18.04 0.20 20.24
N ALA A 303 17.52 0.91 21.25
CA ALA A 303 17.64 2.37 21.38
C ALA A 303 17.09 3.17 20.17
N GLY A 304 16.80 4.46 20.39
CA GLY A 304 16.36 5.34 19.31
C GLY A 304 14.88 5.21 18.95
N GLN A 305 14.02 4.95 19.93
CA GLN A 305 12.57 5.07 19.72
C GLN A 305 12.19 6.52 19.43
N PRO A 306 11.17 6.77 18.58
CA PRO A 306 10.54 8.08 18.51
C PRO A 306 9.94 8.43 19.87
N GLY A 307 10.09 9.67 20.35
CA GLY A 307 9.58 10.06 21.67
C GLY A 307 9.94 11.48 22.08
N VAL A 308 9.97 11.69 23.40
CA VAL A 308 10.41 12.93 24.05
C VAL A 308 11.56 12.59 24.99
N THR A 309 12.73 13.19 24.77
CA THR A 309 13.92 13.01 25.63
C THR A 309 13.63 13.48 27.05
N GLY A 310 13.98 12.65 28.03
CA GLY A 310 13.66 12.83 29.45
C GLY A 310 12.19 12.54 29.80
N GLY A 311 11.38 12.10 28.83
CA GLY A 311 9.94 11.90 29.00
C GLY A 311 9.53 10.53 29.56
N GLY A 312 10.45 9.56 29.59
CA GLY A 312 10.16 8.19 30.00
C GLY A 312 9.17 7.45 29.08
N LEU A 313 8.74 6.26 29.50
CA LEU A 313 7.79 5.43 28.76
C LEU A 313 6.35 5.93 29.01
N ALA A 314 5.67 6.36 27.94
CA ALA A 314 4.31 6.90 28.04
C ALA A 314 3.57 6.90 26.70
N TRP A 315 2.24 6.95 26.77
CA TRP A 315 1.35 7.19 25.64
C TRP A 315 1.47 8.65 25.20
N ARG A 316 1.63 8.87 23.90
CA ARG A 316 1.78 10.21 23.32
C ARG A 316 1.04 10.32 21.99
N GLU A 317 0.48 11.51 21.77
CA GLU A 317 0.08 11.92 20.43
C GLU A 317 1.29 12.00 19.52
N TRP A 318 1.11 11.64 18.25
CA TRP A 318 2.14 11.78 17.22
C TRP A 318 2.67 13.21 17.11
N THR A 319 1.79 14.21 17.27
CA THR A 319 2.16 15.64 17.25
C THR A 319 2.98 16.08 18.46
N ALA A 320 3.07 15.27 19.51
CA ALA A 320 3.87 15.56 20.71
C ALA A 320 5.30 15.01 20.62
N ILE A 321 5.63 14.26 19.56
CA ILE A 321 6.94 13.66 19.36
C ILE A 321 7.94 14.72 18.89
N THR A 322 8.98 14.94 19.68
CA THR A 322 10.03 15.93 19.40
C THR A 322 11.34 15.29 18.95
N ASN A 323 11.57 14.03 19.31
CA ASN A 323 12.66 13.21 18.79
C ASN A 323 12.06 12.13 17.87
N PRO A 324 12.33 12.16 16.55
CA PRO A 324 11.78 11.19 15.61
C PRO A 324 12.39 9.79 15.76
N GLY A 325 13.48 9.62 16.51
CA GLY A 325 14.17 8.35 16.66
C GLY A 325 14.85 7.87 15.37
N THR A 326 15.18 6.58 15.35
CA THR A 326 15.88 5.90 14.23
C THR A 326 15.09 4.73 13.66
N VAL A 327 13.82 4.59 14.05
CA VAL A 327 12.92 3.56 13.55
C VAL A 327 12.63 3.79 12.06
N LEU A 328 12.75 2.71 11.28
CA LEU A 328 12.51 2.72 9.83
C LEU A 328 11.48 1.63 9.43
N PRO A 329 10.60 1.94 8.46
CA PRO A 329 10.28 3.28 7.97
C PRO A 329 9.76 4.19 9.10
N ASN A 330 9.86 5.51 8.92
CA ASN A 330 9.38 6.47 9.92
C ASN A 330 7.88 6.21 10.18
N PRO A 331 7.47 5.88 11.42
CA PRO A 331 6.10 5.46 11.70
C PRO A 331 5.12 6.64 11.86
N SER A 332 5.62 7.89 11.88
CA SER A 332 4.80 9.08 12.06
C SER A 332 3.76 9.24 10.93
N PRO A 333 2.56 9.75 11.22
CA PRO A 333 1.58 10.14 10.21
C PRO A 333 2.15 11.02 9.10
N SER A 334 3.10 11.91 9.44
CA SER A 334 3.74 12.79 8.46
C SER A 334 4.55 12.04 7.39
N SER A 335 4.98 10.80 7.64
CA SER A 335 5.74 10.00 6.67
C SER A 335 4.86 9.43 5.56
N THR A 336 3.54 9.38 5.76
CA THR A 336 2.57 8.89 4.76
C THR A 336 2.47 9.79 3.54
N SER A 337 3.04 11.00 3.59
CA SER A 337 2.97 12.02 2.53
C SER A 337 1.54 12.42 2.13
N LEU A 338 0.53 12.05 2.93
CA LEU A 338 -0.85 12.46 2.72
C LEU A 338 -1.02 13.93 3.14
N PRO A 339 -1.79 14.76 2.39
CA PRO A 339 -2.00 16.16 2.72
C PRO A 339 -2.56 16.35 4.15
N GLY A 340 -1.87 17.17 4.96
CA GLY A 340 -2.29 17.50 6.33
C GLY A 340 -2.03 16.41 7.38
N SER A 341 -1.45 15.27 6.98
CA SER A 341 -1.17 14.12 7.87
C SER A 341 -0.29 14.46 9.08
N ASN A 342 0.59 15.45 8.95
CA ASN A 342 1.41 15.97 10.04
C ASN A 342 0.64 16.57 11.22
N THR A 343 -0.68 16.80 11.07
CA THR A 343 -1.55 17.33 12.12
C THR A 343 -2.56 16.31 12.64
N TRP A 344 -2.55 15.08 12.12
CA TRP A 344 -3.53 14.08 12.52
C TRP A 344 -3.17 13.45 13.87
N THR A 345 -4.18 13.24 14.70
CA THR A 345 -4.08 12.76 16.09
C THR A 345 -5.05 11.61 16.34
N SER A 346 -5.04 11.06 17.56
CA SER A 346 -6.04 10.08 18.02
C SER A 346 -7.50 10.53 17.81
N ALA A 347 -7.78 11.83 17.88
CA ALA A 347 -9.11 12.40 17.60
C ALA A 347 -9.60 12.14 16.16
N LYS A 348 -8.69 11.83 15.24
CA LYS A 348 -8.99 11.42 13.86
C LYS A 348 -8.97 9.89 13.67
N GLY A 349 -8.84 9.09 14.73
CA GLY A 349 -8.74 7.62 14.65
C GLY A 349 -7.36 7.11 14.19
N ILE A 350 -6.33 7.96 14.21
CA ILE A 350 -4.97 7.58 13.77
C ILE A 350 -4.27 6.67 14.77
N GLY A 351 -4.65 6.78 16.05
CA GLY A 351 -3.97 6.14 17.16
C GLY A 351 -2.82 6.99 17.71
N THR A 352 -2.09 6.41 18.66
CA THR A 352 -1.00 7.06 19.41
C THR A 352 0.26 6.21 19.40
N ILE A 353 1.37 6.76 19.91
CA ILE A 353 2.59 6.01 20.15
C ILE A 353 2.84 5.78 21.64
N PHE A 354 3.20 4.56 22.04
CA PHE A 354 3.70 4.25 23.38
C PHE A 354 5.20 3.99 23.33
N SER A 355 6.01 4.96 23.77
CA SER A 355 7.45 4.91 23.56
C SER A 355 8.25 5.64 24.64
N ASN A 356 9.57 5.45 24.63
CA ASN A 356 10.54 6.19 25.41
C ASN A 356 11.77 6.50 24.56
N ALA A 357 12.04 7.78 24.29
CA ALA A 357 13.20 8.19 23.50
C ALA A 357 14.55 7.80 24.14
N ASP A 358 14.56 7.61 25.45
CA ASP A 358 15.76 7.23 26.23
C ASP A 358 15.83 5.71 26.47
N GLU A 359 14.97 4.92 25.84
CA GLU A 359 15.06 3.45 25.91
C GLU A 359 16.40 2.97 25.34
N THR A 360 16.99 1.97 25.97
CA THR A 360 18.25 1.35 25.56
C THR A 360 18.11 -0.15 25.30
N GLY A 361 17.05 -0.78 25.83
CA GLY A 361 16.71 -2.17 25.57
C GLY A 361 16.18 -2.39 24.17
N MET A 362 16.30 -3.65 23.72
CA MET A 362 15.65 -4.10 22.50
C MET A 362 14.15 -4.22 22.72
N ARG A 363 13.36 -3.57 21.87
CA ARG A 363 11.91 -3.61 21.87
C ARG A 363 11.39 -4.10 20.54
N ALA A 364 10.33 -4.91 20.62
CA ALA A 364 9.59 -5.41 19.49
C ALA A 364 8.35 -4.53 19.26
N PHE A 365 7.81 -4.58 18.05
CA PHE A 365 6.75 -3.69 17.61
C PHE A 365 5.43 -4.43 17.59
N TYR A 366 4.42 -3.87 18.25
CA TYR A 366 3.04 -4.18 17.93
C TYR A 366 2.28 -2.92 17.55
N ARG A 367 1.28 -3.10 16.68
CA ARG A 367 0.56 -2.04 15.99
C ARG A 367 -0.96 -2.24 16.13
N GLY A 368 -1.72 -1.18 15.82
CA GLY A 368 -3.17 -1.22 15.61
C GLY A 368 -4.02 -0.92 16.85
N GLY A 369 -3.50 -1.17 18.04
CA GLY A 369 -4.26 -1.20 19.30
C GLY A 369 -5.16 -2.44 19.46
N ALA A 370 -5.53 -2.76 20.69
CA ALA A 370 -6.41 -3.88 21.03
C ALA A 370 -7.82 -3.42 21.41
N TRP A 371 -8.69 -4.39 21.72
CA TRP A 371 -10.07 -4.21 22.17
C TRP A 371 -10.23 -3.30 23.38
N HIS A 372 -9.18 -3.10 24.18
CA HIS A 372 -9.17 -2.20 25.34
C HIS A 372 -8.40 -0.88 25.13
N SER A 373 -7.93 -0.59 23.91
CA SER A 373 -7.05 0.56 23.66
C SER A 373 -7.78 1.90 23.57
N THR A 374 -9.11 1.92 23.44
CA THR A 374 -9.93 3.13 23.31
C THR A 374 -9.42 4.05 22.20
N SER A 375 -9.25 5.34 22.45
CA SER A 375 -8.72 6.31 21.49
C SER A 375 -7.25 6.09 21.14
N TYR A 376 -6.52 5.23 21.85
CA TYR A 376 -5.12 4.93 21.52
C TYR A 376 -4.99 4.04 20.28
N ALA A 377 -6.01 3.23 19.98
CA ALA A 377 -6.04 2.39 18.80
C ALA A 377 -6.13 3.21 17.50
N GLY A 378 -5.59 2.67 16.43
CA GLY A 378 -5.61 3.30 15.12
C GLY A 378 -4.62 2.65 14.17
N VAL A 379 -4.79 2.94 12.87
CA VAL A 379 -3.99 2.34 11.80
C VAL A 379 -2.48 2.65 11.89
N LEU A 380 -2.13 3.72 12.60
CA LEU A 380 -0.75 4.13 12.91
C LEU A 380 -0.48 4.10 14.41
N GLU A 381 -1.24 3.35 15.21
CA GLU A 381 -0.85 3.06 16.58
C GLU A 381 0.46 2.25 16.56
N LEU A 382 1.40 2.61 17.44
CA LEU A 382 2.66 1.90 17.61
C LEU A 382 3.05 1.86 19.08
N SER A 383 3.26 0.66 19.60
CA SER A 383 3.76 0.48 20.96
C SER A 383 5.13 -0.20 20.97
N LEU A 384 6.04 0.39 21.73
CA LEU A 384 7.47 0.06 21.79
C LEU A 384 7.93 -0.27 23.21
N ASN A 385 7.09 -0.90 24.03
CA ASN A 385 7.46 -1.32 25.39
C ASN A 385 7.75 -2.82 25.53
N GLY A 386 7.24 -3.66 24.62
CA GLY A 386 7.39 -5.10 24.76
C GLY A 386 8.75 -5.63 24.31
N SER A 387 9.24 -6.67 25.00
CA SER A 387 10.38 -7.45 24.49
C SER A 387 9.89 -8.45 23.43
N PRO A 388 10.77 -8.94 22.54
CA PRO A 388 10.40 -9.98 21.56
C PRO A 388 9.84 -11.28 22.16
N SER A 389 10.08 -11.52 23.47
CA SER A 389 9.60 -12.68 24.22
C SER A 389 8.27 -12.46 24.93
N GLU A 390 7.73 -11.24 24.91
CA GLU A 390 6.48 -10.91 25.57
C GLU A 390 5.31 -11.64 24.91
N THR A 391 4.30 -11.98 25.71
CA THR A 391 3.06 -12.61 25.26
C THR A 391 1.92 -11.97 26.02
N ALA A 392 0.79 -11.70 25.36
CA ALA A 392 -0.42 -11.28 26.02
C ALA A 392 -1.67 -11.81 25.30
N SER A 393 -2.78 -11.86 26.02
CA SER A 393 -4.06 -12.32 25.49
C SER A 393 -4.73 -11.33 24.52
N SER A 394 -4.10 -10.18 24.28
CA SER A 394 -4.53 -9.17 23.32
C SER A 394 -3.45 -8.85 22.29
N ILE A 395 -2.43 -9.71 22.17
CA ILE A 395 -1.38 -9.58 21.15
C ILE A 395 -1.38 -10.83 20.27
N GLY A 396 -1.76 -10.64 19.01
CA GLY A 396 -1.70 -11.60 17.92
C GLY A 396 -0.76 -11.14 16.82
N PHE A 397 -1.08 -11.48 15.57
CA PHE A 397 -0.26 -11.18 14.40
C PHE A 397 -1.00 -11.40 13.09
N ARG A 398 -0.34 -11.00 11.99
CA ARG A 398 -0.79 -11.21 10.62
C ARG A 398 0.39 -11.56 9.72
N VAL A 399 0.11 -12.37 8.70
CA VAL A 399 1.13 -12.88 7.78
C VAL A 399 1.05 -12.14 6.43
N SER A 400 2.22 -11.82 5.88
CA SER A 400 2.42 -11.26 4.54
C SER A 400 3.22 -12.23 3.66
N ARG A 401 3.24 -11.97 2.35
CA ARG A 401 4.05 -12.68 1.36
C ARG A 401 4.51 -11.76 0.24
#